data_AF-A0A1L3INV6-F1
#
_entry.id   AF-A0A1L3INV6-F1
#
_cell.length_a   1.000
_cell.length_b   1.000
_cell.length_c   1.000
_cell.angle_alpha   90.00
_cell.angle_beta   90.00
_cell.angle_gamma   90.00
#
_symmetry.space_group_name_H-M   'P 1'
#
loop_
_entity.id
_entity.type
_entity.pdbx_description
1 polymer ?
#
loop_
_entity_poly.entity_id
_entity_poly.type
_entity_poly.pdbx_seq_one_letter_code
_entity_poly.pdbx_strand_id
1 'polypeptide(L)'
;ENLSTVPSRVLFLVACVMVMVMACFRALCMNEAEDVLAVLVMLCTGPYFLFFCRGFKTVGPFVTMIYTMLVGDLLRFVTIYFVFIMGFSQAYFIIFNSFHDTNERSNCISSPMPTAAESVMKMFIMSLANFGDTYSALECTDHTITGKTLFMVFTAIVSILLINLLIAMMGNTYERIAEMKN
;
A
#
# COMPACT_ATOMS: atom_id res chain seq x y z
N GLU A 1 -24.39 -6.58 -18.48
CA GLU A 1 -23.36 -5.55 -18.73
C GLU A 1 -22.30 -5.66 -17.63
N ASN A 2 -21.03 -5.87 -18.00
CA ASN A 2 -19.97 -6.27 -17.08
C ASN A 2 -19.65 -5.17 -16.05
N LEU A 3 -19.59 -5.53 -14.76
CA LEU A 3 -19.22 -4.63 -13.65
C LEU A 3 -17.86 -3.92 -13.86
N SER A 4 -17.01 -4.44 -14.76
CA SER A 4 -15.69 -3.92 -15.06
C SER A 4 -15.67 -2.61 -15.87
N THR A 5 -16.77 -2.19 -16.50
CA THR A 5 -16.77 -1.00 -17.37
C THR A 5 -17.04 0.31 -16.63
N VAL A 6 -17.43 0.28 -15.35
CA VAL A 6 -17.73 1.50 -14.59
C VAL A 6 -17.15 1.43 -13.17
N PRO A 7 -15.91 1.91 -12.94
CA PRO A 7 -15.23 1.78 -11.65
C PRO A 7 -15.97 2.49 -10.50
N SER A 8 -16.78 3.51 -10.80
CA SER A 8 -17.59 4.19 -9.79
C SER A 8 -18.71 3.31 -9.21
N ARG A 9 -19.27 2.38 -10.01
CA ARG A 9 -20.28 1.43 -9.51
C ARG A 9 -19.66 0.40 -8.57
N VAL A 10 -18.43 -0.01 -8.84
CA VAL A 10 -17.67 -0.92 -7.98
C VAL A 10 -17.37 -0.25 -6.64
N LEU A 11 -16.88 1.00 -6.64
CA LEU A 11 -16.60 1.75 -5.41
C LEU A 11 -17.86 1.96 -4.56
N PHE A 12 -18.99 2.30 -5.20
CA PHE A 12 -20.27 2.43 -4.50
C PHE A 12 -20.72 1.10 -3.88
N LEU A 13 -20.63 0.00 -4.64
CA LEU A 13 -21.01 -1.33 -4.14
C LEU A 13 -20.12 -1.76 -2.97
N VAL A 14 -18.80 -1.52 -3.06
CA VAL A 14 -17.86 -1.77 -1.95
C VAL A 14 -18.24 -0.95 -0.72
N ALA A 15 -18.54 0.34 -0.88
CA ALA A 15 -18.96 1.19 0.24
C ALA A 15 -20.27 0.69 0.89
N CYS A 16 -21.28 0.31 0.09
CA CYS A 16 -22.52 -0.27 0.60
C CYS A 16 -22.29 -1.58 1.35
N VAL A 17 -21.43 -2.46 0.84
CA VAL A 17 -21.06 -3.71 1.52
C VAL A 17 -20.39 -3.42 2.86
N MET A 18 -19.44 -2.48 2.89
CA MET A 18 -18.74 -2.11 4.14
C MET A 18 -19.71 -1.57 5.21
N VAL A 19 -20.70 -0.76 4.81
CA VAL A 19 -21.75 -0.26 5.73
C VAL A 19 -22.63 -1.40 6.26
N MET A 20 -22.97 -2.38 5.42
CA MET A 20 -23.72 -3.56 5.87
C MET A 20 -22.91 -4.41 6.87
N VAL A 21 -21.60 -4.57 6.65
CA VAL A 21 -20.70 -5.29 7.57
C VAL A 21 -20.60 -4.57 8.92
N MET A 22 -20.58 -3.23 8.91
CA MET A 22 -20.60 -2.42 10.14
C MET A 22 -21.87 -2.68 10.97
N ALA A 23 -23.04 -2.77 10.32
CA ALA A 23 -24.28 -3.14 11.00
C ALA A 23 -24.24 -4.56 11.58
N CYS A 24 -23.58 -5.51 10.91
CA CYS A 24 -23.36 -6.86 11.44
C CYS A 24 -22.43 -6.87 12.67
N PHE A 25 -21.32 -6.12 12.66
CA PHE A 25 -20.43 -6.01 13.82
C PHE A 25 -21.12 -5.35 15.03
N ARG A 26 -21.99 -4.37 14.77
CA ARG A 26 -22.84 -3.80 15.81
C ARG A 26 -23.81 -4.82 16.40
N ALA A 27 -24.41 -5.67 15.56
CA ALA A 27 -25.27 -6.76 16.02
C ALA A 27 -24.53 -7.84 16.84
N LEU A 28 -23.23 -8.04 16.58
CA LEU A 28 -22.36 -8.96 17.30
C LEU A 28 -21.68 -8.33 18.54
N CYS A 29 -21.99 -7.07 18.89
CA CYS A 29 -21.40 -6.30 19.99
C CYS A 29 -19.85 -6.20 19.94
N MET A 30 -19.27 -6.14 18.73
CA MET A 30 -17.82 -6.01 18.53
C MET A 30 -17.42 -4.54 18.27
N ASN A 31 -17.43 -3.70 19.32
CA ASN A 31 -17.21 -2.25 19.19
C ASN A 31 -15.83 -1.87 18.61
N GLU A 32 -14.76 -2.57 19.01
CA GLU A 32 -13.39 -2.30 18.49
C GLU A 32 -13.28 -2.52 16.97
N ALA A 33 -13.91 -3.57 16.46
CA ALA A 33 -13.92 -3.87 15.03
C ALA A 33 -14.84 -2.92 14.25
N GLU A 34 -15.94 -2.47 14.88
CA GLU A 34 -16.82 -1.43 14.35
C GLU A 34 -16.05 -0.12 14.14
N ASP A 35 -15.29 0.34 15.13
CA ASP A 35 -14.55 1.61 15.07
C ASP A 35 -13.47 1.59 13.97
N VAL A 36 -12.70 0.50 13.87
CA VAL A 36 -11.70 0.35 12.79
C VAL A 36 -12.37 0.34 11.42
N LEU A 37 -13.49 -0.36 11.28
CA LEU A 37 -14.23 -0.42 10.02
C LEU A 37 -14.87 0.93 9.67
N ALA A 38 -15.37 1.68 10.66
CA ALA A 38 -15.94 3.01 10.47
C ALA A 38 -14.90 3.99 9.94
N VAL A 39 -13.68 3.97 10.47
CA VAL A 39 -12.56 4.77 9.95
C VAL A 39 -12.25 4.39 8.50
N LEU A 40 -12.23 3.09 8.18
CA LEU A 40 -11.99 2.60 6.82
C LEU A 40 -13.09 3.05 5.85
N VAL A 41 -14.37 2.99 6.26
CA VAL A 41 -15.51 3.49 5.47
C VAL A 41 -15.37 4.98 5.20
N MET A 42 -15.02 5.78 6.21
CA MET A 42 -14.79 7.22 6.04
C MET A 42 -13.67 7.50 5.04
N LEU A 43 -12.55 6.77 5.13
CA LEU A 43 -11.44 6.87 4.17
C LEU A 43 -11.86 6.48 2.75
N CYS A 44 -12.64 5.41 2.59
CA CYS A 44 -13.15 4.97 1.28
C CYS A 44 -14.21 5.91 0.70
N THR A 45 -14.94 6.66 1.54
CA THR A 45 -15.95 7.64 1.10
C THR A 45 -15.29 8.90 0.53
N GLY A 46 -14.08 9.26 0.96
CA GLY A 46 -13.29 10.38 0.42
C GLY A 46 -13.17 10.35 -1.11
N PRO A 47 -12.60 9.28 -1.70
CA PRO A 47 -12.54 9.08 -3.15
C PRO A 47 -13.92 9.07 -3.83
N TYR A 48 -14.99 8.62 -3.15
CA TYR A 48 -16.34 8.64 -3.70
C TYR A 48 -16.87 10.06 -3.92
N PHE A 49 -16.43 11.07 -3.15
CA PHE A 49 -16.81 12.46 -3.41
C PHE A 49 -16.34 12.96 -4.78
N LEU A 50 -15.21 12.45 -5.30
CA LEU A 50 -14.73 12.81 -6.64
C LEU A 50 -15.74 12.41 -7.73
N PHE A 51 -16.54 11.35 -7.51
CA PHE A 51 -17.62 10.97 -8.42
C PHE A 51 -18.66 12.08 -8.58
N PHE A 52 -19.04 12.78 -7.50
CA PHE A 52 -19.99 13.89 -7.58
C PHE A 52 -19.39 15.11 -8.31
N CYS A 53 -18.08 15.32 -8.19
CA CYS A 53 -17.37 16.38 -8.93
C CYS A 53 -17.38 16.15 -10.46
N ARG A 54 -17.73 14.95 -10.94
CA ARG A 54 -17.84 14.64 -12.37
C ARG A 54 -18.90 15.48 -13.10
N GLY A 55 -19.94 15.95 -12.40
CA GLY A 55 -21.03 16.74 -12.98
C GLY A 55 -20.64 18.16 -13.41
N PHE A 56 -19.50 18.69 -12.94
CA PHE A 56 -19.04 20.02 -13.30
C PHE A 56 -18.26 20.01 -14.61
N LYS A 57 -18.60 20.91 -15.55
CA LYS A 57 -17.96 21.00 -16.88
C LYS A 57 -16.44 21.15 -16.83
N THR A 58 -15.90 21.85 -15.83
CA THR A 58 -14.45 22.10 -15.69
C THR A 58 -13.72 20.97 -14.97
N VAL A 59 -14.34 20.34 -13.96
CA VAL A 59 -13.69 19.36 -13.07
C VAL A 59 -13.91 17.91 -13.53
N GLY A 60 -14.99 17.65 -14.27
CA GLY A 60 -15.35 16.30 -14.71
C GLY A 60 -14.32 15.58 -15.58
N PRO A 61 -13.67 16.24 -16.55
CA PRO A 61 -12.58 15.63 -17.32
C PRO A 61 -11.39 15.21 -16.45
N PHE A 62 -11.00 16.05 -15.48
CA PHE A 62 -9.90 15.78 -14.56
C PHE A 62 -10.17 14.56 -13.67
N VAL A 63 -11.37 14.49 -13.09
CA VAL A 63 -11.80 13.33 -12.29
C VAL A 63 -11.76 12.05 -13.12
N THR A 64 -12.28 12.09 -14.34
CA THR A 64 -12.31 10.92 -15.24
C THR A 64 -10.88 10.47 -15.58
N MET A 65 -9.94 11.40 -15.79
CA MET A 65 -8.53 11.10 -16.03
C MET A 65 -7.88 10.37 -14.85
N ILE A 66 -8.09 10.85 -13.62
CA ILE A 66 -7.59 10.20 -12.39
C ILE A 66 -8.10 8.76 -12.28
N TYR A 67 -9.41 8.55 -12.49
CA TYR A 67 -10.00 7.21 -12.42
C TYR A 67 -9.41 6.25 -13.45
N THR A 68 -9.19 6.71 -14.68
CA THR A 68 -8.57 5.88 -15.73
C THR A 68 -7.14 5.48 -15.37
N MET A 69 -6.32 6.42 -14.87
CA MET A 69 -4.96 6.13 -14.42
C MET A 69 -4.92 5.16 -13.24
N LEU A 70 -5.82 5.34 -12.27
CA LEU A 70 -5.87 4.51 -11.07
C LEU A 70 -6.24 3.05 -11.40
N VAL A 71 -7.27 2.86 -12.23
CA VAL A 71 -7.76 1.52 -12.54
C VAL A 71 -6.90 0.81 -13.58
N GLY A 72 -6.41 1.54 -14.59
CA GLY A 72 -5.63 0.96 -15.70
C GLY A 72 -4.20 0.62 -15.32
N ASP A 73 -3.50 1.57 -14.70
CA ASP A 73 -2.06 1.48 -14.50
C ASP A 73 -1.71 1.20 -13.04
N LEU A 74 -2.22 2.03 -12.11
CA LEU A 74 -1.83 1.98 -10.70
C LEU A 74 -2.09 0.61 -10.05
N LEU A 75 -3.29 0.04 -10.20
CA LEU A 75 -3.65 -1.23 -9.56
C LEU A 75 -2.72 -2.38 -9.96
N ARG A 76 -2.35 -2.49 -11.24
CA ARG A 76 -1.44 -3.54 -11.72
C ARG A 76 -0.06 -3.42 -11.08
N PHE A 77 0.49 -2.22 -10.99
CA PHE A 77 1.78 -1.98 -10.34
C PHE A 77 1.72 -2.20 -8.83
N VAL A 78 0.65 -1.77 -8.16
CA VAL A 78 0.44 -1.98 -6.72
C VAL A 78 0.35 -3.47 -6.40
N THR A 79 -0.31 -4.28 -7.25
CA THR A 79 -0.33 -5.74 -7.06
C THR A 79 1.06 -6.36 -7.12
N ILE A 80 1.87 -5.99 -8.12
CA ILE A 80 3.26 -6.49 -8.25
C ILE A 80 4.10 -6.04 -7.05
N TYR A 81 3.98 -4.78 -6.65
CA TYR A 81 4.63 -4.24 -5.46
C TYR A 81 4.24 -5.00 -4.18
N PHE A 82 2.96 -5.32 -4.00
CA PHE A 82 2.48 -6.07 -2.85
C PHE A 82 3.07 -7.49 -2.79
N VAL A 83 3.20 -8.17 -3.95
CA VAL A 83 3.85 -9.49 -4.02
C VAL A 83 5.30 -9.41 -3.55
N PHE A 84 6.05 -8.38 -3.95
CA PHE A 84 7.42 -8.19 -3.47
C PHE A 84 7.47 -7.91 -1.97
N ILE A 85 6.62 -7.02 -1.44
CA ILE A 85 6.54 -6.78 0.01
C ILE A 85 6.29 -8.07 0.77
N MET A 86 5.32 -8.87 0.34
CA MET A 86 4.98 -10.13 0.98
C MET A 86 6.13 -11.14 0.92
N GLY A 87 6.84 -11.23 -0.20
CA GLY A 87 8.00 -12.11 -0.33
C GLY A 87 9.17 -11.70 0.56
N PHE A 88 9.56 -10.42 0.51
CA PHE A 88 10.67 -9.92 1.32
C PHE A 88 10.34 -9.85 2.82
N SER A 89 9.07 -9.62 3.20
CA SER A 89 8.67 -9.60 4.62
C SER A 89 8.91 -10.94 5.31
N GLN A 90 8.71 -12.07 4.63
CA GLN A 90 8.98 -13.39 5.21
C GLN A 90 10.49 -13.63 5.37
N ALA A 91 11.30 -13.19 4.41
CA ALA A 91 12.75 -13.26 4.53
C ALA A 91 13.27 -12.44 5.73
N TYR A 92 12.74 -11.23 5.91
CA TYR A 92 13.06 -10.37 7.06
C TYR A 92 12.55 -10.92 8.38
N PHE A 93 11.35 -11.50 8.42
CA PHE A 93 10.82 -12.17 9.59
C PHE A 93 11.76 -13.27 10.08
N ILE A 94 12.31 -14.09 9.17
CA ILE A 94 13.29 -15.13 9.52
C ILE A 94 14.58 -14.53 10.06
N ILE A 95 15.10 -13.46 9.45
CA ILE A 95 16.34 -12.80 9.90
C ILE A 95 16.19 -12.20 11.30
N PHE A 96 15.07 -11.53 11.57
CA PHE A 96 14.78 -10.92 12.87
C PHE A 96 14.38 -11.93 13.95
N ASN A 97 14.12 -13.19 13.59
CA ASN A 97 13.96 -14.26 14.57
C ASN A 97 15.30 -14.67 15.22
N SER A 98 16.43 -14.38 14.56
CA SER A 98 17.80 -14.54 15.11
C SER A 98 18.31 -13.26 15.81
N PHE A 99 17.40 -12.42 16.32
CA PHE A 99 17.76 -11.20 17.03
C PHE A 99 18.25 -11.52 18.45
N HIS A 100 19.44 -11.03 18.80
CA HIS A 100 20.00 -11.21 20.13
C HIS A 100 19.57 -10.09 21.08
N ASP A 101 18.77 -10.45 22.07
CA ASP A 101 18.40 -9.58 23.20
C ASP A 101 19.49 -9.68 24.28
N THR A 102 20.71 -9.19 23.99
CA THR A 102 21.83 -9.26 24.94
C THR A 102 21.99 -7.94 25.69
N ASN A 103 21.61 -7.95 26.96
CA ASN A 103 21.48 -6.80 27.87
C ASN A 103 22.78 -6.07 28.28
N GLU A 104 23.94 -6.27 27.64
CA GLU A 104 25.19 -5.78 28.25
C GLU A 104 26.20 -5.04 27.35
N ARG A 105 25.99 -4.88 26.03
CA ARG A 105 26.96 -4.08 25.23
C ARG A 105 26.48 -3.46 23.92
N SER A 106 25.24 -3.68 23.49
CA SER A 106 24.72 -3.20 22.20
C SER A 106 23.40 -2.45 22.39
N ASN A 107 23.16 -1.36 21.66
CA ASN A 107 21.95 -0.52 21.72
C ASN A 107 20.66 -1.23 21.19
N CYS A 108 20.55 -2.54 21.39
CA CYS A 108 19.53 -3.42 20.86
C CYS A 108 18.48 -3.65 21.94
N ILE A 109 17.38 -2.88 21.91
CA ILE A 109 16.38 -2.84 22.99
C ILE A 109 15.19 -3.79 22.71
N SER A 110 14.82 -3.95 21.43
CA SER A 110 13.71 -4.82 21.04
C SER A 110 13.78 -5.19 19.57
N SER A 111 13.30 -6.38 19.22
CA SER A 111 13.16 -6.78 17.82
C SER A 111 12.08 -5.90 17.16
N PRO A 112 12.39 -5.18 16.07
CA PRO A 112 11.41 -4.33 15.39
C PRO A 112 10.33 -5.12 14.62
N MET A 113 10.49 -6.44 14.49
CA MET A 113 9.61 -7.33 13.71
C MET A 113 9.39 -8.67 14.44
N PRO A 114 8.63 -8.69 15.56
CA PRO A 114 8.38 -9.92 16.33
C PRO A 114 7.35 -10.85 15.66
N THR A 115 6.46 -10.33 14.81
CA THR A 115 5.42 -11.12 14.13
C THR A 115 5.48 -10.97 12.61
N ALA A 116 4.99 -11.98 11.88
CA ALA A 116 4.94 -11.95 10.42
C ALA A 116 4.08 -10.79 9.88
N ALA A 117 3.00 -10.43 10.58
CA ALA A 117 2.13 -9.31 10.22
C ALA A 117 2.83 -7.95 10.44
N GLU A 118 3.55 -7.79 11.56
CA GLU A 118 4.35 -6.59 11.81
C GLU A 118 5.51 -6.46 10.82
N SER A 119 6.09 -7.58 10.39
CA SER A 119 7.13 -7.61 9.36
C SER A 119 6.62 -7.03 8.04
N VAL A 120 5.40 -7.35 7.63
CA VAL A 120 4.77 -6.76 6.42
C VAL A 120 4.62 -5.24 6.57
N MET A 121 4.08 -4.78 7.70
CA MET A 121 3.90 -3.35 7.96
C MET A 121 5.24 -2.61 7.98
N LYS A 122 6.26 -3.16 8.66
CA LYS A 122 7.59 -2.56 8.74
C LYS A 122 8.30 -2.53 7.39
N MET A 123 8.13 -3.56 6.55
CA MET A 123 8.63 -3.56 5.17
C MET A 123 7.97 -2.48 4.31
N PHE A 124 6.67 -2.24 4.50
CA PHE A 124 5.97 -1.14 3.84
C PHE A 124 6.45 0.24 4.32
N ILE A 125 6.74 0.41 5.61
CA ILE A 125 7.31 1.68 6.12
C ILE A 125 8.73 1.88 5.59
N MET A 126 9.51 0.80 5.52
CA MET A 126 10.86 0.81 4.98
C MET A 126 10.90 1.20 3.48
N SER A 127 9.94 0.75 2.67
CA SER A 127 9.84 1.16 1.26
C SER A 127 9.46 2.63 1.08
N LEU A 128 8.85 3.27 2.07
CA LEU A 128 8.60 4.72 2.12
C LEU A 128 9.84 5.53 2.54
N ALA A 129 11.04 4.94 2.43
CA ALA A 129 12.32 5.51 2.84
C ALA A 129 12.46 5.80 4.35
N ASN A 130 11.58 5.24 5.19
CA ASN A 130 11.70 5.33 6.64
C ASN A 130 12.31 4.04 7.21
N PHE A 131 13.64 3.93 7.12
CA PHE A 131 14.37 2.69 7.44
C PHE A 131 15.40 2.83 8.56
N GLY A 132 15.61 4.03 9.13
CA GLY A 132 16.69 4.30 10.09
C GLY A 132 16.72 3.33 11.27
N ASP A 133 15.57 3.13 11.91
CA ASP A 133 15.46 2.25 13.08
C ASP A 133 15.58 0.76 12.74
N THR A 134 15.11 0.36 11.55
CA THR A 134 15.14 -1.06 11.15
C THR A 134 16.52 -1.44 10.59
N TYR A 135 17.21 -0.50 9.95
CA TYR A 135 18.56 -0.69 9.43
C TYR A 135 19.60 -0.76 10.54
N SER A 136 19.46 0.03 11.61
CA SER A 136 20.34 -0.09 12.80
C SER A 136 20.08 -1.38 13.57
N ALA A 137 18.82 -1.81 13.69
CA ALA A 137 18.45 -3.07 14.34
C ALA A 137 19.01 -4.33 13.64
N LEU A 138 19.34 -4.26 12.34
CA LEU A 138 19.99 -5.35 11.61
C LEU A 138 21.39 -5.70 12.16
N GLU A 139 22.08 -4.75 12.79
CA GLU A 139 23.40 -4.97 13.40
C GLU A 139 23.33 -5.83 14.67
N CYS A 140 22.13 -5.99 15.23
CA CYS A 140 21.83 -6.83 16.39
C CYS A 140 21.46 -8.28 16.00
N THR A 141 21.54 -8.63 14.71
CA THR A 141 21.20 -9.96 14.19
C THR A 141 22.46 -10.70 13.73
N ASP A 142 22.51 -12.01 13.95
CA ASP A 142 23.61 -12.88 13.48
C ASP A 142 23.81 -12.83 11.96
N HIS A 143 22.77 -12.43 11.23
CA HIS A 143 22.75 -12.36 9.76
C HIS A 143 22.85 -10.93 9.23
N THR A 144 23.68 -10.09 9.85
CA THR A 144 23.87 -8.68 9.46
C THR A 144 24.20 -8.50 7.96
N ILE A 145 25.13 -9.28 7.41
CA ILE A 145 25.56 -9.16 5.99
C ILE A 145 24.40 -9.52 5.04
N THR A 146 23.71 -10.63 5.33
CA THR A 146 22.58 -11.11 4.53
C THR A 146 21.44 -10.08 4.55
N GLY A 147 21.11 -9.53 5.71
CA GLY A 147 20.04 -8.55 5.84
C GLY A 147 20.37 -7.18 5.22
N LYS A 148 21.63 -6.71 5.29
CA LYS A 148 22.08 -5.50 4.57
C LYS A 148 22.06 -5.70 3.04
N THR A 149 22.40 -6.91 2.57
CA THR A 149 22.33 -7.25 1.13
C THR A 149 20.89 -7.28 0.64
N LEU A 150 19.99 -7.94 1.38
CA LEU A 150 18.55 -7.96 1.08
C LEU A 150 17.94 -6.57 1.09
N PHE A 151 18.37 -5.70 2.00
CA PHE A 151 17.93 -4.31 2.06
C PHE A 151 18.25 -3.57 0.76
N MET A 152 19.51 -3.67 0.32
CA MET A 152 19.95 -3.03 -0.92
C MET A 152 19.16 -3.51 -2.14
N VAL A 153 18.94 -4.82 -2.26
CA VAL A 153 18.17 -5.42 -3.37
C VAL A 153 16.70 -4.98 -3.30
N PHE A 154 16.08 -5.02 -2.13
CA PHE A 154 14.69 -4.62 -1.92
C PHE A 154 14.48 -3.14 -2.29
N THR A 155 15.32 -2.24 -1.75
CA THR A 155 15.23 -0.80 -2.04
C THR A 155 15.41 -0.54 -3.53
N ALA A 156 16.37 -1.19 -4.20
CA ALA A 156 16.56 -1.04 -5.64
C ALA A 156 15.32 -1.48 -6.44
N ILE A 157 14.75 -2.65 -6.14
CA ILE A 157 13.54 -3.17 -6.81
C ILE A 157 12.38 -2.21 -6.60
N VAL A 158 12.13 -1.78 -5.36
CA VAL A 158 11.03 -0.85 -5.05
C VAL A 158 11.22 0.47 -5.78
N SER A 159 12.42 1.04 -5.79
CA SER A 159 12.69 2.27 -6.54
C SER A 159 12.40 2.12 -8.03
N ILE A 160 12.79 1.01 -8.66
CA ILE A 160 12.49 0.74 -10.07
C ILE A 160 10.97 0.63 -10.29
N LEU A 161 10.25 -0.06 -9.40
CA LEU A 161 8.78 -0.19 -9.50
C LEU A 161 8.06 1.16 -9.36
N LEU A 162 8.49 2.00 -8.42
CA LEU A 162 7.92 3.34 -8.22
C LEU A 162 8.20 4.26 -9.41
N ILE A 163 9.40 4.18 -10.00
CA ILE A 163 9.74 4.92 -11.22
C ILE A 163 8.87 4.43 -12.40
N ASN A 164 8.68 3.12 -12.56
CA ASN A 164 7.83 2.56 -13.61
C ASN A 164 6.36 3.00 -13.48
N LEU A 165 5.87 3.13 -12.24
CA LEU A 165 4.53 3.65 -11.95
C LEU A 165 4.41 5.14 -12.33
N LEU A 166 5.44 5.95 -12.03
CA LEU A 166 5.49 7.36 -12.41
C LEU A 166 5.53 7.54 -13.94
N ILE A 167 6.33 6.74 -14.64
CA ILE A 167 6.45 6.77 -16.11
C ILE A 167 5.14 6.36 -16.76
N ALA A 168 4.47 5.31 -16.27
CA ALA A 168 3.18 4.86 -16.81
C ALA A 168 2.11 5.97 -16.74
N MET A 169 2.04 6.67 -15.61
CA MET A 169 1.11 7.79 -15.43
C MET A 169 1.40 8.97 -16.39
N MET A 170 2.68 9.27 -16.62
CA MET A 170 3.06 10.31 -17.59
C MET A 170 2.82 9.87 -19.04
N GLY A 171 3.15 8.63 -19.42
CA GLY A 171 3.01 8.10 -20.78
C GLY A 171 1.56 8.12 -21.28
N ASN A 172 0.61 7.72 -20.45
CA ASN A 172 -0.81 7.71 -20.78
C ASN A 172 -1.38 9.15 -20.96
N THR A 173 -0.77 10.14 -20.30
CA THR A 173 -1.10 11.56 -20.49
C THR A 173 -0.59 12.08 -21.84
N TYR A 174 0.60 11.66 -22.28
CA TYR A 174 1.17 12.02 -23.58
C TYR A 174 0.36 11.46 -24.75
N GLU A 175 -0.11 10.21 -24.66
CA GLU A 175 -0.96 9.62 -25.70
C GLU A 175 -2.31 10.34 -25.83
N ARG A 176 -2.97 10.67 -24.71
CA ARG A 176 -4.21 11.45 -24.74
C ARG A 176 -4.04 12.85 -25.32
N ILE A 177 -2.90 13.50 -25.11
CA ILE A 177 -2.62 14.82 -25.70
C ILE A 177 -2.28 14.69 -27.18
N ALA A 178 -1.60 13.62 -27.59
CA ALA A 178 -1.30 13.34 -28.99
C ALA A 178 -2.58 13.06 -29.81
N GLU A 179 -3.54 12.32 -29.25
CA GLU A 179 -4.84 12.06 -29.88
C GLU A 179 -5.72 13.31 -30.00
N MET A 180 -5.62 14.28 -29.08
CA MET A 180 -6.34 15.55 -29.21
C MET A 180 -5.74 16.51 -30.26
N LYS A 181 -4.52 16.24 -30.73
CA LYS A 181 -3.79 17.09 -31.68
C LYS A 181 -3.87 16.59 -33.13
N ASN A 182 -4.34 15.36 -33.34
CA ASN A 182 -4.73 14.80 -34.64
C ASN A 182 -6.25 14.92 -34.85
#